data_AF-A0A8K0PA55-F1
#
_entry.id   AF-A0A8K0PA55-F1
#
_cell.length_a   1.000
_cell.length_b   1.000
_cell.length_c   1.000
_cell.angle_alpha   90.00
_cell.angle_beta   90.00
_cell.angle_gamma   90.00
#
_symmetry.space_group_name_H-M   'P 1'
#
loop_
_entity.id
_entity.type
_entity.pdbx_description
1 polymer ?
#
loop_
_entity_poly.entity_id
_entity_poly.type
_entity_poly.pdbx_seq_one_letter_code
_entity_poly.pdbx_strand_id
1 'polypeptide(L)'
;MSKSSEHKDGSGNDEIMDDDDRESSDLCQDNGPQNDELSQADSGYDLVKAPNMVPNVFIPYAKRAKRMDMKRLQKTVFDILTNQNEKETTERDPKESELPEVTGKVMFSKVYHELPDKLPQKDAQNLSFALAFAALLHTANDKTLLIEETADLSDIIVSQDKKLC
;
A
#
# COMPACT_ATOMS: atom_id res chain seq x y z
N MET A 1 -55.95 2.12 30.50
CA MET A 1 -55.40 1.55 31.74
C MET A 1 -53.91 1.81 31.75
N SER A 2 -53.48 2.65 32.67
CA SER A 2 -52.12 3.09 32.91
C SER A 2 -51.21 1.96 33.36
N LYS A 3 -49.92 2.00 32.98
CA LYS A 3 -48.81 1.56 33.84
C LYS A 3 -47.57 2.41 33.55
N SER A 4 -47.22 3.23 34.53
CA SER A 4 -45.87 3.72 34.78
C SER A 4 -45.08 2.65 35.51
N SER A 5 -43.78 2.53 35.25
CA SER A 5 -42.77 2.23 36.27
C SER A 5 -41.37 2.50 35.74
N GLU A 6 -40.72 3.52 36.29
CA GLU A 6 -39.26 3.66 36.33
C GLU A 6 -38.62 2.45 37.03
N HIS A 7 -37.39 2.10 36.63
CA HIS A 7 -36.39 1.50 37.52
C HIS A 7 -35.02 2.13 37.24
N LYS A 8 -34.42 2.57 38.34
CA LYS A 8 -33.10 3.18 38.51
C LYS A 8 -32.07 2.09 38.87
N ASP A 9 -30.82 2.55 38.97
CA ASP A 9 -29.64 1.90 39.56
C ASP A 9 -28.87 1.01 38.57
N GLY A 10 -27.56 1.15 38.34
CA GLY A 10 -26.49 1.72 39.14
C GLY A 10 -25.35 0.70 39.19
N SER A 11 -24.10 1.18 39.19
CA SER A 11 -22.86 0.45 39.54
C SER A 11 -22.02 -0.14 38.38
N GLY A 12 -20.72 0.17 38.41
CA GLY A 12 -19.66 -0.63 37.79
C GLY A 12 -18.74 0.10 36.81
N ASN A 13 -18.07 1.17 37.22
CA ASN A 13 -16.84 1.58 36.52
C ASN A 13 -15.69 0.77 37.14
N ASP A 14 -15.40 -0.40 36.59
CA ASP A 14 -14.21 -1.16 36.93
C ASP A 14 -13.01 -0.53 36.23
N GLU A 15 -12.14 0.05 37.05
CA GLU A 15 -10.86 0.63 36.66
C GLU A 15 -9.99 -0.46 36.02
N ILE A 16 -9.65 -0.26 34.75
CA ILE A 16 -8.71 -1.09 34.01
C ILE A 16 -7.33 -0.83 34.65
N MET A 17 -6.84 -1.81 35.41
CA MET A 17 -5.45 -1.84 35.87
C MET A 17 -4.54 -2.00 34.64
N ASP A 18 -3.82 -0.94 34.29
CA ASP A 18 -2.64 -0.99 33.42
C ASP A 18 -1.50 -1.65 34.21
N ASP A 19 -1.30 -2.95 34.03
CA ASP A 19 -0.13 -3.70 34.51
C ASP A 19 0.75 -4.04 33.30
N ASP A 20 1.65 -3.12 32.95
CA ASP A 20 2.69 -3.35 31.94
C ASP A 20 4.02 -2.69 32.38
N ASP A 21 4.40 -2.90 33.64
CA ASP A 21 5.78 -2.66 34.12
C ASP A 21 6.61 -3.92 33.88
N ARG A 22 6.90 -4.21 32.60
CA ARG A 22 7.94 -5.16 32.22
C ARG A 22 9.21 -4.40 31.85
N GLU A 23 10.00 -4.07 32.87
CA GLU A 23 11.38 -3.62 32.67
C GLU A 23 12.20 -4.72 31.98
N SER A 24 12.39 -4.58 30.67
CA SER A 24 13.45 -5.29 29.94
C SER A 24 14.74 -4.54 30.18
N SER A 25 15.52 -4.99 31.17
CA SER A 25 16.90 -4.57 31.38
C SER A 25 17.81 -5.20 30.33
N ASP A 26 17.67 -4.79 29.07
CA ASP A 26 18.62 -5.10 28.01
C ASP A 26 19.82 -4.13 28.09
N LEU A 27 20.67 -4.35 29.08
CA LEU A 27 22.04 -3.84 29.08
C LEU A 27 22.90 -4.77 28.22
N CYS A 28 22.77 -4.68 26.90
CA CYS A 28 23.87 -5.10 26.04
C CYS A 28 24.96 -4.02 26.12
N GLN A 29 25.87 -4.19 27.08
CA GLN A 29 27.15 -3.48 27.09
C GLN A 29 27.90 -3.81 25.79
N ASP A 30 27.90 -2.83 24.89
CA ASP A 30 28.76 -2.75 23.72
C ASP A 30 30.22 -2.61 24.19
N ASN A 31 30.86 -3.75 24.42
CA ASN A 31 32.31 -3.81 24.45
C ASN A 31 32.78 -3.79 22.98
N GLY A 32 33.00 -2.58 22.46
CA GLY A 32 33.65 -2.40 21.16
C GLY A 32 35.00 -3.13 21.10
N PRO A 33 35.45 -3.56 19.92
CA PRO A 33 36.64 -4.38 19.79
C PRO A 33 37.88 -3.58 20.22
N GLN A 34 38.58 -4.09 21.22
CA GLN A 34 39.95 -3.69 21.51
C GLN A 34 40.79 -3.96 20.27
N ASN A 35 41.46 -2.93 19.77
CA ASN A 35 42.47 -3.07 18.73
C ASN A 35 43.64 -3.86 19.34
N ASP A 36 43.63 -5.18 19.20
CA ASP A 36 44.81 -6.01 19.41
C ASP A 36 45.78 -5.71 18.27
N GLU A 37 46.71 -4.78 18.53
CA GLU A 37 47.92 -4.58 17.74
C GLU A 37 48.84 -5.80 17.94
N LEU A 38 48.44 -6.93 17.33
CA LEU A 38 49.27 -8.12 17.24
C LEU A 38 50.36 -7.87 16.20
N SER A 39 51.52 -7.51 16.73
CA SER A 39 52.80 -7.47 16.01
C SER A 39 52.92 -8.70 15.12
N GLN A 40 52.91 -8.45 13.80
CA GLN A 40 53.02 -9.46 12.77
C GLN A 40 54.44 -10.03 12.84
N ALA A 41 54.59 -11.13 13.58
CA ALA A 41 55.79 -11.93 13.55
C ALA A 41 55.91 -12.50 12.12
N ASP A 42 56.95 -12.04 11.41
CA ASP A 42 57.36 -12.53 10.11
C ASP A 42 57.76 -13.99 10.24
N SER A 43 56.79 -14.85 9.99
CA SER A 43 56.93 -16.27 10.02
C SER A 43 56.81 -16.74 8.57
N GLY A 44 57.95 -17.12 7.99
CA GLY A 44 58.20 -17.33 6.55
C GLY A 44 57.41 -18.46 5.88
N TYR A 45 56.09 -18.43 6.02
CA TYR A 45 55.14 -19.24 5.29
C TYR A 45 54.43 -18.38 4.23
N ASP A 46 54.30 -18.92 3.01
CA ASP A 46 53.52 -18.31 1.94
C ASP A 46 52.02 -18.40 2.28
N LEU A 47 51.53 -17.43 3.06
CA LEU A 47 50.14 -17.36 3.48
C LEU A 47 49.29 -16.77 2.35
N VAL A 48 48.27 -17.50 1.93
CA VAL A 48 47.26 -16.99 1.00
C VAL A 48 46.55 -15.77 1.60
N LYS A 49 46.33 -14.74 0.77
CA LYS A 49 45.75 -13.47 1.19
C LYS A 49 44.37 -13.69 1.85
N ALA A 50 44.14 -12.98 2.97
CA ALA A 50 42.85 -12.99 3.65
C ALA A 50 41.71 -12.64 2.68
N PRO A 51 40.56 -13.35 2.74
CA PRO A 51 39.40 -13.05 1.91
C PRO A 51 38.89 -11.62 2.13
N ASN A 52 38.34 -11.02 1.09
CA ASN A 52 37.79 -9.67 1.17
C ASN A 52 36.48 -9.67 1.98
N MET A 53 36.39 -8.88 3.05
CA MET A 53 35.17 -8.72 3.83
C MET A 53 34.24 -7.73 3.14
N VAL A 54 33.00 -8.16 2.90
CA VAL A 54 31.95 -7.26 2.40
C VAL A 54 31.55 -6.28 3.51
N PRO A 55 31.35 -4.98 3.19
CA PRO A 55 30.87 -4.02 4.16
C PRO A 55 29.47 -4.42 4.65
N ASN A 56 29.26 -4.34 5.97
CA ASN A 56 27.95 -4.59 6.57
C ASN A 56 27.02 -3.41 6.27
N VAL A 57 26.08 -3.62 5.34
CA VAL A 57 25.02 -2.65 5.05
C VAL A 57 23.84 -2.96 5.96
N PHE A 58 23.50 -2.01 6.83
CA PHE A 58 22.27 -2.12 7.63
C PHE A 58 21.05 -1.96 6.71
N ILE A 59 20.31 -3.04 6.51
CA ILE A 59 19.04 -3.05 5.77
C ILE A 59 17.90 -2.99 6.79
N PRO A 60 17.25 -1.82 6.99
CA PRO A 60 16.15 -1.72 7.93
C PRO A 60 14.96 -2.58 7.45
N TYR A 61 14.38 -3.36 8.36
CA TYR A 61 13.15 -4.10 8.11
C TYR A 61 11.92 -3.21 8.37
N ALA A 62 10.83 -3.50 7.66
CA ALA A 62 9.57 -2.78 7.86
C ALA A 62 8.95 -3.15 9.22
N LYS A 63 8.79 -2.16 10.11
CA LYS A 63 8.18 -2.35 11.44
C LYS A 63 6.66 -2.23 11.45
N ARG A 64 6.06 -1.78 10.35
CA ARG A 64 4.62 -1.55 10.21
C ARG A 64 4.11 -2.16 8.92
N ALA A 65 2.94 -2.80 8.99
CA ALA A 65 2.25 -3.27 7.81
C ALA A 65 1.73 -2.09 6.98
N LYS A 66 1.75 -2.22 5.64
CA LYS A 66 1.05 -1.31 4.74
C LYS A 66 -0.46 -1.52 4.92
N ARG A 67 -1.18 -0.48 5.35
CA ARG A 67 -2.64 -0.49 5.49
C ARG A 67 -3.25 0.44 4.47
N MET A 68 -4.25 -0.04 3.75
CA MET A 68 -4.94 0.68 2.69
C MET A 68 -6.43 0.37 2.73
N ASP A 69 -7.26 1.39 2.53
CA ASP A 69 -8.70 1.22 2.35
C ASP A 69 -8.99 0.79 0.91
N MET A 70 -9.26 -0.50 0.72
CA MET A 70 -9.44 -1.07 -0.61
C MET A 70 -10.68 -0.52 -1.32
N LYS A 71 -11.76 -0.20 -0.59
CA LYS A 71 -12.98 0.36 -1.20
C LYS A 71 -12.73 1.75 -1.74
N ARG A 72 -11.99 2.58 -0.98
CA ARG A 72 -11.57 3.91 -1.44
C ARG A 72 -10.66 3.80 -2.64
N LEU A 73 -9.70 2.88 -2.64
CA LEU A 73 -8.81 2.67 -3.79
C LEU A 73 -9.59 2.25 -5.04
N GLN A 74 -10.46 1.23 -4.93
CA GLN A 74 -11.32 0.76 -6.04
C GLN A 74 -12.15 1.91 -6.62
N LYS A 75 -12.80 2.69 -5.76
CA LYS A 75 -13.58 3.86 -6.17
C LYS A 75 -12.70 4.87 -6.90
N THR A 76 -11.53 5.20 -6.36
CA THR A 76 -10.63 6.19 -6.96
C THR A 76 -10.10 5.72 -8.32
N VAL A 77 -9.73 4.44 -8.46
CA VAL A 77 -9.35 3.82 -9.74
C VAL A 77 -10.46 3.99 -10.77
N PHE A 78 -11.69 3.66 -10.38
CA PHE A 78 -12.85 3.78 -11.25
C PHE A 78 -13.15 5.24 -11.63
N ASP A 79 -13.12 6.16 -10.66
CA ASP A 79 -13.35 7.59 -10.89
C ASP A 79 -12.32 8.15 -11.90
N ILE A 80 -11.05 7.74 -11.82
CA ILE A 80 -10.03 8.16 -12.80
C ILE A 80 -10.34 7.58 -14.20
N LEU A 81 -10.69 6.30 -14.29
CA LEU A 81 -11.02 5.63 -15.55
C LEU A 81 -12.21 6.28 -16.27
N THR A 82 -13.18 6.84 -15.54
CA THR A 82 -14.37 7.48 -16.12
C THR A 82 -14.15 8.96 -16.44
N ASN A 83 -13.31 9.67 -15.66
CA ASN A 83 -13.10 11.12 -15.80
C ASN A 83 -12.05 11.51 -16.86
N GLN A 84 -11.26 10.57 -17.38
CA GLN A 84 -10.23 10.87 -18.38
C GLN A 84 -10.79 11.41 -19.71
N ASN A 85 -12.10 11.29 -19.97
CA ASN A 85 -12.71 11.70 -21.22
C ASN A 85 -13.30 13.12 -21.22
N GLU A 86 -13.52 13.74 -20.05
CA GLU A 86 -14.02 15.13 -19.96
C GLU A 86 -13.02 16.14 -20.53
N LYS A 87 -11.74 15.77 -20.60
CA LYS A 87 -10.66 16.66 -21.07
C LYS A 87 -10.39 16.59 -22.57
N GLU A 88 -10.84 15.55 -23.28
CA GLU A 88 -10.58 15.39 -24.73
C GLU A 88 -11.81 15.60 -25.62
N THR A 89 -13.02 15.65 -25.06
CA THR A 89 -14.23 15.95 -25.84
C THR A 89 -14.94 17.18 -25.29
N THR A 90 -14.54 18.35 -25.80
CA THR A 90 -15.44 19.52 -25.82
C THR A 90 -16.62 19.15 -26.70
N GLU A 91 -17.85 19.34 -26.23
CA GLU A 91 -19.14 18.98 -26.87
C GLU A 91 -19.69 17.59 -26.52
N ARG A 92 -20.24 17.43 -25.31
CA ARG A 92 -21.40 16.54 -25.08
C ARG A 92 -22.42 17.24 -24.18
N ASP A 93 -23.67 17.26 -24.66
CA ASP A 93 -24.85 17.75 -23.97
C ASP A 93 -25.10 17.03 -22.62
N PRO A 94 -25.60 17.72 -21.58
CA PRO A 94 -25.90 17.14 -20.29
C PRO A 94 -27.31 16.51 -20.29
N LYS A 95 -27.43 15.35 -20.92
CA LYS A 95 -28.53 14.37 -20.78
C LYS A 95 -27.87 13.03 -21.07
N GLU A 96 -27.76 12.09 -20.15
CA GLU A 96 -28.85 11.38 -19.50
C GLU A 96 -28.24 10.60 -18.33
N SER A 97 -29.07 10.13 -17.40
CA SER A 97 -28.68 9.42 -16.18
C SER A 97 -28.13 8.01 -16.44
N GLU A 98 -27.06 7.91 -17.22
CA GLU A 98 -26.36 6.66 -17.43
C GLU A 98 -25.29 6.47 -16.35
N LEU A 99 -25.19 5.24 -15.87
CA LEU A 99 -24.16 4.87 -14.90
C LEU A 99 -22.78 5.22 -15.49
N PRO A 100 -21.83 5.71 -14.68
CA PRO A 100 -20.50 6.05 -15.18
C PRO A 100 -19.88 4.83 -15.90
N GLU A 101 -19.40 5.01 -17.13
CA GLU A 101 -18.81 3.97 -17.97
C GLU A 101 -17.41 4.39 -18.44
N VAL A 102 -16.50 3.43 -18.59
CA VAL A 102 -15.15 3.70 -19.10
C VAL A 102 -15.20 3.87 -20.61
N THR A 103 -15.20 5.12 -21.07
CA THR A 103 -15.25 5.39 -22.52
C THR A 103 -13.86 5.29 -23.15
N GLY A 104 -13.66 4.32 -24.03
CA GLY A 104 -12.43 4.17 -24.81
C GLY A 104 -11.41 3.23 -24.17
N LYS A 105 -10.15 3.35 -24.60
CA LYS A 105 -9.01 2.55 -24.09
C LYS A 105 -8.12 3.45 -23.24
N VAL A 106 -7.91 3.06 -21.99
CA VAL A 106 -7.11 3.78 -21.00
C VAL A 106 -5.90 2.95 -20.63
N MET A 107 -4.71 3.57 -20.59
CA MET A 107 -3.50 2.92 -20.08
C MET A 107 -3.49 2.97 -18.56
N PHE A 108 -3.26 1.82 -17.92
CA PHE A 108 -3.25 1.71 -16.47
C PHE A 108 -2.08 2.47 -15.84
N SER A 109 -0.94 2.61 -16.53
CA SER A 109 0.14 3.49 -16.10
C SER A 109 -0.34 4.92 -15.82
N LYS A 110 -1.17 5.50 -16.70
CA LYS A 110 -1.75 6.84 -16.51
C LYS A 110 -2.59 6.89 -15.24
N VAL A 111 -3.47 5.90 -15.06
CA VAL A 111 -4.31 5.78 -13.85
C VAL A 111 -3.43 5.68 -12.60
N TYR A 112 -2.40 4.84 -12.64
CA TYR A 112 -1.48 4.63 -11.52
C TYR A 112 -0.72 5.89 -11.14
N HIS A 113 -0.32 6.71 -12.12
CA HIS A 113 0.33 7.99 -11.86
C HIS A 113 -0.61 9.06 -11.28
N GLU A 114 -1.90 9.01 -11.60
CA GLU A 114 -2.91 9.93 -11.04
C GLU A 114 -3.42 9.52 -9.65
N LEU A 115 -3.31 8.23 -9.28
CA LEU A 115 -3.80 7.71 -7.99
C LEU A 115 -3.25 8.45 -6.75
N PRO A 116 -1.93 8.70 -6.62
CA PRO A 116 -1.38 9.38 -5.44
C PRO A 116 -1.99 10.77 -5.20
N ASP A 117 -2.35 11.49 -6.26
CA ASP A 117 -2.89 12.85 -6.18
C ASP A 117 -4.38 12.88 -5.79
N LYS A 118 -5.09 11.77 -6.01
CA LYS A 118 -6.53 11.62 -5.70
C LYS A 118 -6.79 10.93 -4.38
N LEU A 119 -5.77 10.31 -3.78
CA LEU A 119 -5.87 9.60 -2.51
C LEU A 119 -5.46 10.48 -1.32
N PRO A 120 -6.00 10.23 -0.12
CA PRO A 120 -5.46 10.82 1.09
C PRO A 120 -3.98 10.46 1.28
N GLN A 121 -3.19 11.39 1.81
CA GLN A 121 -1.73 11.23 1.98
C GLN A 121 -1.32 9.90 2.63
N LYS A 122 -2.08 9.46 3.64
CA LYS A 122 -1.87 8.18 4.34
C LYS A 122 -1.96 6.97 3.40
N ASP A 123 -2.89 6.97 2.46
CA ASP A 123 -3.05 5.87 1.50
C ASP A 123 -2.03 5.98 0.37
N ALA A 124 -1.78 7.20 -0.12
CA ALA A 124 -0.79 7.46 -1.17
C ALA A 124 0.61 6.95 -0.76
N GLN A 125 1.02 7.13 0.50
CA GLN A 125 2.28 6.60 1.04
C GLN A 125 2.34 5.07 1.10
N ASN A 126 1.19 4.40 1.24
CA ASN A 126 1.10 2.95 1.30
C ASN A 126 0.86 2.30 -0.07
N LEU A 127 0.59 3.10 -1.10
CA LEU A 127 0.34 2.62 -2.45
C LEU A 127 1.54 1.82 -2.97
N SER A 128 1.23 0.76 -3.70
CA SER A 128 2.18 0.00 -4.48
C SER A 128 1.49 -0.46 -5.76
N PHE A 129 2.28 -0.79 -6.77
CA PHE A 129 1.76 -1.33 -8.01
C PHE A 129 0.88 -2.56 -7.77
N ALA A 130 1.31 -3.50 -6.92
CA ALA A 130 0.54 -4.70 -6.60
C ALA A 130 -0.83 -4.37 -5.98
N LEU A 131 -0.93 -3.37 -5.12
CA LEU A 131 -2.21 -2.95 -4.52
C LEU A 131 -3.12 -2.28 -5.55
N ALA A 132 -2.57 -1.38 -6.36
CA ALA A 132 -3.33 -0.73 -7.42
C ALA A 132 -3.84 -1.73 -8.45
N PHE A 133 -3.00 -2.69 -8.84
CA PHE A 133 -3.36 -3.75 -9.77
C PHE A 133 -4.43 -4.68 -9.19
N ALA A 134 -4.32 -5.08 -7.91
CA ALA A 134 -5.37 -5.83 -7.24
C ALA A 134 -6.71 -5.06 -7.23
N ALA A 135 -6.69 -3.75 -6.98
CA ALA A 135 -7.88 -2.92 -7.06
C ALA A 135 -8.46 -2.85 -8.47
N LEU A 136 -7.62 -2.74 -9.51
CA LEU A 136 -8.05 -2.80 -10.90
C LEU A 136 -8.80 -4.10 -11.20
N LEU A 137 -8.24 -5.25 -10.78
CA LEU A 137 -8.87 -6.55 -11.01
C LEU A 137 -10.23 -6.66 -10.31
N HIS A 138 -10.36 -6.14 -9.10
CA HIS A 138 -11.64 -6.07 -8.42
C HIS A 138 -12.64 -5.19 -9.18
N THR A 139 -12.22 -3.98 -9.58
CA THR A 139 -13.07 -3.06 -10.34
C THR A 139 -13.48 -3.65 -11.69
N ALA A 140 -12.62 -4.42 -12.34
CA ALA A 140 -12.91 -5.07 -13.62
C ALA A 140 -14.02 -6.11 -13.50
N ASN A 141 -14.02 -6.89 -12.41
CA ASN A 141 -15.10 -7.83 -12.12
C ASN A 141 -16.42 -7.09 -11.82
N ASP A 142 -16.37 -6.06 -10.97
CA ASP A 142 -17.57 -5.36 -10.49
C ASP A 142 -18.24 -4.49 -11.59
N LYS A 143 -17.44 -3.93 -12.50
CA LYS A 143 -17.89 -2.98 -13.53
C LYS A 143 -17.80 -3.54 -14.95
N THR A 144 -17.50 -4.83 -15.08
CA THR A 144 -17.38 -5.53 -16.37
C THR A 144 -16.41 -4.81 -17.31
N LEU A 145 -15.16 -4.66 -16.86
CA LEU A 145 -14.10 -4.06 -17.68
C LEU A 145 -13.30 -5.15 -18.39
N LEU A 146 -12.85 -4.83 -19.61
CA LEU A 146 -11.90 -5.61 -20.36
C LEU A 146 -10.48 -5.13 -20.05
N ILE A 147 -9.59 -6.09 -19.77
CA ILE A 147 -8.17 -5.87 -19.52
C ILE A 147 -7.39 -6.54 -20.64
N GLU A 148 -6.53 -5.78 -21.31
CA GLU A 148 -5.63 -6.25 -22.36
C GLU A 148 -4.18 -5.91 -21.99
N GLU A 149 -3.23 -6.80 -22.27
CA GLU A 149 -1.80 -6.52 -22.11
C GLU A 149 -1.21 -5.82 -23.34
N THR A 150 -0.14 -5.05 -23.15
CA THR A 150 0.70 -4.60 -24.27
C THR A 150 1.63 -5.73 -24.74
N ALA A 151 2.10 -5.67 -26.00
CA ALA A 151 2.94 -6.72 -26.59
C ALA A 151 4.27 -6.95 -25.84
N ASP A 152 4.75 -5.94 -25.13
CA ASP A 152 5.97 -5.94 -24.32
C ASP A 152 5.71 -6.17 -22.82
N LEU A 153 4.44 -6.36 -22.42
CA LEU A 153 3.99 -6.51 -21.01
C LEU A 153 4.40 -5.34 -20.11
N SER A 154 4.70 -4.17 -20.69
CA SER A 154 5.11 -2.98 -19.95
C SER A 154 3.92 -2.24 -19.35
N ASP A 155 2.72 -2.42 -19.91
CA ASP A 155 1.50 -1.76 -19.45
C ASP A 155 0.25 -2.59 -19.70
N ILE A 156 -0.87 -2.09 -19.18
CA ILE A 156 -2.17 -2.73 -19.20
C ILE A 156 -3.18 -1.73 -19.76
N ILE A 157 -3.95 -2.16 -20.75
CA ILE A 157 -5.00 -1.38 -21.37
C ILE A 157 -6.35 -1.78 -20.76
N VAL A 158 -7.11 -0.81 -20.30
CA VAL A 158 -8.41 -0.96 -19.66
C VAL A 158 -9.47 -0.34 -20.56
N SER A 159 -10.58 -1.04 -20.80
CA SER A 159 -11.72 -0.52 -21.57
C SER A 159 -13.02 -1.13 -21.07
N GLN A 160 -14.17 -0.51 -21.36
CA GLN A 160 -15.45 -1.14 -21.06
C GLN A 160 -15.67 -2.40 -21.91
N ASP A 161 -16.14 -3.49 -21.31
CA ASP A 161 -16.59 -4.66 -22.07
C ASP A 161 -17.92 -4.34 -22.77
N LYS A 162 -17.86 -4.21 -24.11
CA LYS A 162 -19.03 -3.92 -24.95
C LYS A 162 -19.85 -5.17 -25.29
N LYS A 163 -19.52 -6.34 -24.74
CA LYS A 163 -20.20 -7.62 -25.05
C LYS A 163 -21.52 -7.84 -24.31
N LEU A 164 -21.99 -6.86 -23.53
CA LEU A 164 -23.23 -6.95 -22.74
C LEU A 164 -24.31 -5.93 -23.15
N CYS A 165 -24.17 -5.31 -24.32
CA CYS A 165 -25.21 -4.48 -24.93
C CYS A 165 -25.90 -5.21 -26.09
#